data_AF-A0A1A8S6R6-F1
#
_entry.id   AF-A0A1A8S6R6-F1
#
_cell.length_a   1.000
_cell.length_b   1.000
_cell.length_c   1.000
_cell.angle_alpha   90.00
_cell.angle_beta   90.00
_cell.angle_gamma   90.00
#
_symmetry.space_group_name_H-M   'P 1'
#
loop_
_entity.id
_entity.type
_entity.pdbx_description
1 polymer ?
#
loop_
_entity_poly.entity_id
_entity_poly.type
_entity_poly.pdbx_seq_one_letter_code
_entity_poly.pdbx_strand_id
1 'polypeptide(L)'
;CDSSSYIFFLNVFVCTPPRYGRIFNKRSKMWRLYTIKNPKTYKYIPDLQCAILHSRMLAPRGMAETRALAPDDPRRLGLLSGGPAPTVQELKEKKASQGLGKPSHT
;
A
#
# COMPACT_ATOMS: atom_id res chain seq x y z
N CYS A 1 -16.18 9.85 -22.90
CA CYS A 1 -15.50 10.07 -21.61
C CYS A 1 -16.53 10.61 -20.65
N ASP A 2 -17.27 9.70 -20.02
CA ASP A 2 -18.45 10.03 -19.23
C ASP A 2 -18.08 10.27 -17.77
N SER A 3 -18.46 11.42 -17.25
CA SER A 3 -18.35 11.81 -15.85
C SER A 3 -19.09 10.85 -14.90
N SER A 4 -19.91 9.96 -15.45
CA SER A 4 -20.64 8.92 -14.72
C SER A 4 -19.73 7.80 -14.16
N SER A 5 -18.54 7.59 -14.72
CA SER A 5 -17.61 6.56 -14.23
C SER A 5 -16.88 6.95 -12.95
N TYR A 6 -16.83 8.25 -12.62
CA TYR A 6 -16.15 8.77 -11.43
C TYR A 6 -17.00 8.67 -10.16
N ILE A 7 -18.33 8.53 -10.30
CA ILE A 7 -19.26 8.43 -9.17
C ILE A 7 -19.24 7.03 -8.53
N PHE A 8 -18.86 5.99 -9.27
CA PHE A 8 -18.78 4.62 -8.73
C PHE A 8 -17.54 4.37 -7.85
N PHE A 9 -16.44 5.08 -8.07
CA PHE A 9 -15.21 4.87 -7.29
C PHE A 9 -15.22 5.52 -5.91
N LEU A 10 -16.14 6.46 -5.63
CA LEU A 10 -16.17 7.20 -4.37
C LEU A 10 -17.16 6.66 -3.33
N ASN A 11 -18.02 5.70 -3.68
CA ASN A 11 -19.07 5.20 -2.77
C ASN A 11 -18.78 3.84 -2.12
N VAL A 12 -17.50 3.41 -2.03
CA VAL A 12 -17.10 2.22 -1.26
C VAL A 12 -16.24 2.58 -0.06
N PHE A 13 -16.76 3.46 0.78
CA PHE A 13 -16.24 3.69 2.12
C PHE A 13 -17.38 3.48 3.12
N VAL A 14 -17.85 2.24 3.24
CA VAL A 14 -18.62 1.82 4.42
C VAL A 14 -17.63 1.65 5.58
N CYS A 15 -17.04 2.77 6.02
CA CYS A 15 -16.41 2.81 7.31
C CYS A 15 -17.51 2.92 8.35
N THR A 16 -17.72 1.83 9.10
CA THR A 16 -18.54 1.84 10.32
C THR A 16 -18.26 3.14 11.09
N PRO A 17 -19.29 3.95 11.42
CA PRO A 17 -19.07 5.23 12.07
C PRO A 17 -18.25 5.04 13.35
N PRO A 18 -17.33 5.98 13.67
CA PRO A 18 -16.50 5.88 14.86
C PRO A 18 -17.37 5.76 16.10
N ARG A 19 -17.08 4.76 16.93
CA ARG A 19 -17.74 4.61 18.24
C ARG A 19 -16.99 5.47 19.25
N TYR A 20 -17.73 6.14 20.12
CA TYR A 20 -17.15 7.00 21.16
C TYR A 20 -17.34 6.39 22.53
N GLY A 21 -16.27 6.41 23.34
CA GLY A 21 -16.31 6.07 24.75
C GLY A 21 -16.08 7.32 25.60
N ARG A 22 -16.43 7.22 26.89
CA ARG A 22 -16.11 8.26 27.87
C ARG A 22 -15.12 7.70 28.88
N ILE A 23 -14.11 8.49 29.20
CA ILE A 23 -13.14 8.18 30.25
C ILE A 23 -13.14 9.30 31.28
N PHE A 24 -13.18 8.93 32.56
CA PHE A 24 -13.10 9.89 33.65
C PHE A 24 -11.65 10.14 34.05
N ASN A 25 -11.22 11.39 33.97
CA ASN A 25 -9.90 11.79 34.46
C ASN A 25 -9.97 12.11 35.95
N LYS A 26 -9.38 11.26 36.79
CA LYS A 26 -9.38 11.43 38.25
C LYS A 26 -8.63 12.69 38.71
N ARG A 27 -7.59 13.11 37.98
CA ARG A 27 -6.76 14.28 38.32
C ARG A 27 -7.47 15.60 38.01
N SER A 28 -8.11 15.69 36.85
CA SER A 28 -8.85 16.91 36.45
C SER A 28 -10.33 16.89 36.82
N LYS A 29 -10.84 15.80 37.40
CA LYS A 29 -12.26 15.58 37.76
C LYS A 29 -13.25 15.82 36.61
N MET A 30 -12.82 15.57 35.38
CA MET A 30 -13.60 15.81 34.17
C MET A 30 -13.75 14.54 33.34
N TRP A 31 -14.89 14.44 32.66
CA TRP A 31 -15.13 13.44 31.62
C TRP A 31 -14.50 13.90 30.30
N ARG A 32 -13.85 12.97 29.60
CA ARG A 32 -13.33 13.20 28.25
C ARG A 32 -13.89 12.14 27.30
N LEU A 33 -14.13 12.56 26.06
CA LEU A 33 -14.45 11.65 24.96
C LEU A 33 -13.17 11.04 24.41
N TYR A 34 -13.24 9.77 24.00
CA TYR A 34 -12.19 9.13 23.23
C TYR A 34 -12.79 8.26 22.13
N THR A 35 -12.06 8.13 21.02
CA THR A 35 -12.48 7.31 19.89
C THR A 35 -12.11 5.86 20.15
N ILE A 36 -13.10 4.97 20.07
CA ILE A 36 -12.89 3.53 20.15
C ILE A 36 -12.39 3.04 18.79
N LYS A 37 -11.22 2.40 18.78
CA LYS A 37 -10.69 1.76 17.57
C LYS A 37 -11.54 0.54 17.25
N ASN A 38 -12.39 0.65 16.25
CA ASN A 38 -13.12 -0.50 15.73
C ASN A 38 -12.17 -1.38 14.92
N PRO A 39 -12.29 -2.72 15.01
CA PRO A 39 -11.56 -3.61 14.12
C PRO A 39 -12.01 -3.36 12.68
N LYS A 40 -11.03 -3.17 11.79
CA LYS A 40 -11.32 -2.98 10.37
C LYS A 40 -11.70 -4.33 9.77
N THR A 41 -12.92 -4.46 9.27
CA THR A 41 -13.38 -5.67 8.57
C THR A 41 -13.27 -5.44 7.06
N TYR A 42 -12.31 -6.12 6.43
CA TYR A 42 -12.04 -5.97 5.00
C TYR A 42 -12.78 -7.02 4.14
N LYS A 43 -13.98 -7.42 4.56
CA LYS A 43 -14.75 -8.49 3.91
C LYS A 43 -15.18 -8.15 2.47
N TYR A 44 -15.23 -6.87 2.14
CA TYR A 44 -15.63 -6.33 0.84
C TYR A 44 -14.46 -6.24 -0.17
N ILE A 45 -13.22 -6.53 0.24
CA ILE A 45 -12.06 -6.49 -0.68
C ILE A 45 -12.23 -7.44 -1.87
N PRO A 46 -12.65 -8.71 -1.69
CA PRO A 46 -12.86 -9.62 -2.81
C PRO A 46 -13.89 -9.07 -3.80
N ASP A 47 -15.01 -8.54 -3.29
CA ASP A 47 -16.08 -7.97 -4.12
C ASP A 47 -15.59 -6.76 -4.92
N LEU A 48 -14.78 -5.89 -4.30
CA LEU A 48 -14.13 -4.76 -4.97
C LEU A 48 -13.17 -5.23 -6.08
N GLN A 49 -12.34 -6.22 -5.79
CA GLN A 49 -11.39 -6.76 -6.76
C GLN A 49 -12.14 -7.37 -7.96
N CYS A 50 -13.21 -8.13 -7.70
CA CYS A 50 -14.08 -8.67 -8.74
C CYS A 50 -14.71 -7.58 -9.60
N ALA A 51 -15.26 -6.53 -8.98
CA ALA A 51 -15.86 -5.41 -9.69
C ALA A 51 -14.84 -4.67 -10.58
N ILE A 52 -13.62 -4.44 -10.07
CA ILE A 52 -12.53 -3.81 -10.81
C ILE A 52 -12.11 -4.68 -12.00
N LEU A 53 -11.93 -5.99 -11.79
CA LEU A 53 -11.57 -6.92 -12.85
C LEU A 53 -12.63 -6.96 -13.94
N HIS A 54 -13.90 -7.11 -13.57
CA HIS A 54 -15.01 -7.12 -14.51
C HIS A 54 -15.09 -5.82 -15.33
N SER A 55 -14.92 -4.68 -14.66
CA SER A 55 -14.88 -3.37 -15.33
C SER A 55 -13.73 -3.26 -16.32
N ARG A 56 -12.56 -3.82 -16.00
CA ARG A 56 -11.40 -3.85 -16.91
C ARG A 56 -11.62 -4.79 -18.08
N MET A 57 -12.22 -5.97 -17.87
CA MET A 57 -12.49 -6.91 -18.96
C MET A 57 -13.43 -6.32 -20.03
N LEU A 58 -14.39 -5.50 -19.60
CA LEU A 58 -15.36 -4.86 -20.50
C LEU A 58 -14.82 -3.58 -21.17
N ALA A 59 -13.72 -3.01 -20.66
CA ALA A 59 -13.18 -1.78 -21.21
C ALA A 59 -12.37 -2.05 -22.50
N PRO A 60 -12.47 -1.18 -23.55
CA PRO A 60 -11.78 -1.40 -24.83
C PRO A 60 -10.24 -1.43 -24.75
N ARG A 61 -9.65 -0.74 -23.78
CA ARG A 61 -8.20 -0.78 -23.46
C ARG A 61 -7.90 -1.69 -22.26
N GLY A 62 -8.85 -2.56 -21.93
CA GLY A 62 -9.11 -3.17 -20.64
C GLY A 62 -7.92 -3.62 -19.81
N MET A 63 -7.46 -4.84 -20.06
CA MET A 63 -6.27 -5.39 -19.43
C MET A 63 -5.03 -4.82 -20.13
N ALA A 64 -3.95 -4.63 -19.37
CA ALA A 64 -2.68 -4.23 -19.97
C ALA A 64 -2.28 -5.28 -21.02
N GLU A 65 -2.16 -4.85 -22.26
CA GLU A 65 -1.68 -5.69 -23.35
C GLU A 65 -0.22 -6.06 -23.05
N THR A 66 0.12 -7.34 -23.19
CA THR A 66 1.51 -7.81 -23.12
C THR A 66 2.29 -7.19 -24.27
N ARG A 67 2.86 -6.01 -24.04
CA ARG A 67 3.71 -5.35 -25.03
C ARG A 67 5.04 -6.09 -25.09
N ALA A 68 5.43 -6.49 -26.30
CA ALA A 68 6.77 -7.01 -26.53
C ALA A 68 7.81 -6.00 -26.02
N LEU A 69 8.78 -6.49 -25.25
CA LEU A 69 9.90 -5.66 -24.79
C LEU A 69 10.69 -5.19 -26.02
N ALA A 70 11.08 -3.92 -26.04
CA ALA A 70 11.93 -3.39 -27.10
C ALA A 70 13.26 -4.17 -27.14
N PRO A 71 13.90 -4.31 -28.32
CA PRO A 71 15.14 -5.06 -28.44
C PRO A 71 16.22 -4.66 -27.42
N ASP A 72 16.32 -3.36 -27.14
CA ASP A 72 17.30 -2.74 -26.24
C ASP A 72 16.75 -2.49 -24.82
N ASP A 73 15.59 -3.05 -24.47
CA ASP A 73 14.99 -2.85 -23.14
C ASP A 73 15.84 -3.59 -22.08
N PRO A 74 16.40 -2.89 -21.07
CA PRO A 74 17.25 -3.50 -20.05
C PRO A 74 16.52 -4.59 -19.25
N ARG A 75 15.18 -4.62 -19.25
CA ARG A 75 14.38 -5.69 -18.63
C ARG A 75 14.51 -7.03 -19.36
N ARG A 76 14.99 -7.05 -20.62
CA ARG A 76 15.30 -8.28 -21.36
C ARG A 76 16.57 -8.97 -20.85
N LEU A 77 17.43 -8.25 -20.13
CA LEU A 77 18.69 -8.78 -19.59
C LEU A 77 18.47 -9.75 -18.42
N GLY A 78 17.22 -9.99 -18.01
CA GLY A 78 16.87 -10.93 -16.94
C GLY A 78 17.40 -10.47 -15.58
N LEU A 79 17.54 -11.42 -14.65
CA LEU A 79 18.14 -11.15 -13.35
C LEU A 79 19.64 -10.94 -13.53
N LEU A 80 20.06 -9.69 -13.74
CA LEU A 80 21.47 -9.29 -13.91
C LEU A 80 22.36 -9.67 -12.71
N SER A 81 21.76 -9.87 -11.54
CA SER A 81 22.45 -10.43 -10.39
C SER A 81 22.37 -11.96 -10.48
N GLY A 82 23.38 -12.58 -11.09
CA GLY A 82 23.56 -14.04 -11.07
C GLY A 82 23.99 -14.58 -9.69
N GLY A 83 24.13 -13.70 -8.69
CA GLY A 83 24.46 -14.08 -7.33
C GLY A 83 23.21 -14.47 -6.55
N PRO A 84 23.31 -15.41 -5.59
CA PRO A 84 22.24 -15.65 -4.65
C PRO A 84 21.91 -14.35 -3.90
N ALA A 85 20.64 -14.18 -3.53
CA ALA A 85 20.23 -13.06 -2.70
C ALA A 85 21.08 -13.05 -1.41
N PRO A 86 21.59 -11.89 -0.97
CA PRO A 86 22.38 -11.81 0.25
C PRO A 86 21.55 -12.29 1.45
N THR A 87 22.22 -12.99 2.36
CA THR A 87 21.60 -13.53 3.56
C THR A 87 21.16 -12.40 4.49
N VAL A 88 20.12 -12.63 5.29
CA VAL A 88 19.60 -11.65 6.27
C VAL A 88 20.69 -11.13 7.22
N GLN A 89 21.70 -11.96 7.55
CA GLN A 89 22.84 -11.54 8.36
C GLN A 89 23.75 -10.54 7.64
N GLU A 90 24.12 -10.82 6.39
CA GLU A 90 24.93 -9.92 5.55
C GLU A 90 24.26 -8.55 5.37
N LEU A 91 22.94 -8.53 5.24
CA LEU A 91 22.15 -7.30 5.15
C LEU A 91 22.19 -6.48 6.45
N LYS A 92 22.16 -7.14 7.62
CA LYS A 92 22.25 -6.48 8.92
C LYS A 92 23.64 -5.86 9.14
N GLU A 93 24.69 -6.58 8.79
CA GLU A 93 26.08 -6.11 8.90
C GLU A 93 26.36 -4.93 7.96
N LYS A 94 25.87 -4.99 6.72
CA LYS A 94 25.99 -3.90 5.75
C LYS A 94 25.23 -2.63 6.18
N LYS A 95 24.06 -2.78 6.80
CA LYS A 95 23.32 -1.65 7.40
C LYS A 95 24.10 -1.02 8.56
N ALA A 96 24.76 -1.83 9.38
CA ALA A 96 25.56 -1.34 10.50
C ALA A 96 26.82 -0.58 10.02
N SER A 97 27.47 -1.04 8.95
CA SER A 97 28.67 -0.40 8.40
C SER A 97 28.39 0.90 7.64
N GLN A 98 27.20 1.06 7.06
CA GLN A 98 26.79 2.29 6.36
C GLN A 98 26.52 3.49 7.28
N GLY A 99 26.39 3.28 8.60
CA GLY A 99 26.15 4.34 9.58
C GLY A 99 27.39 5.16 9.96
N LEU A 100 28.58 4.79 9.49
CA LEU A 100 29.82 5.50 9.81
C LEU A 100 30.28 6.35 8.62
N GLY A 101 29.57 7.45 8.39
CA GLY A 101 30.10 8.53 7.56
C GLY A 101 31.40 9.05 8.17
N LYS A 102 32.54 8.75 7.55
CA LYS A 102 33.81 9.39 7.94
C LYS A 102 33.70 10.88 7.59
N PRO A 103 33.94 11.81 8.51
CA PRO A 103 34.10 13.21 8.13
C PRO A 103 35.36 13.31 7.26
N SER A 104 35.16 13.75 6.02
CA SER A 104 36.22 14.23 5.15
C SER A 104 36.86 15.46 5.80
N HIS A 105 38.02 15.27 6.44
CA HIS A 105 38.86 16.40 6.83
C HIS A 105 39.43 17.04 5.57
N THR A 106 39.24 18.35 5.47
CA THR A 106 39.94 19.24 4.54
C THR A 106 41.22 19.71 5.22
#